data_AF-A0A535I8L1-F1
#
_entry.id   AF-A0A535I8L1-F1
#
_cell.length_a   1.000
_cell.length_b   1.000
_cell.length_c   1.000
_cell.angle_alpha   90.00
_cell.angle_beta   90.00
_cell.angle_gamma   90.00
#
_symmetry.space_group_name_H-M   'P 1'
#
loop_
_entity.id
_entity.type
_entity.pdbx_description
1 polymer ?
#
loop_
_entity_poly.entity_id
_entity_poly.type
_entity_poly.pdbx_seq_one_letter_code
_entity_poly.pdbx_strand_id
1 'polypeptide(L)'
;MLLLVTAIVQWLHVIFAIYWFGTILFTRMVLFPTLRRIPEHETAVRTEMVVGPARRLTIIASTGTVALGILRGALTGVWSDLATPYGITYLGALVIGLLMVSYITIGWPNGRPVYGKLYVAGFPVMFTLMVAMRFGY
;
A
#
# COMPACT_ATOMS: atom_id res chain seq x y z
N MET A 1 -10.68 -12.55 24.26
CA MET A 1 -11.23 -12.60 22.88
C MET A 1 -10.82 -11.37 22.06
N LEU A 2 -11.04 -10.13 22.55
CA LEU A 2 -10.67 -8.90 21.83
C LEU A 2 -9.17 -8.79 21.48
N LEU A 3 -8.28 -9.23 22.39
CA LEU A 3 -6.82 -9.26 22.17
C LEU A 3 -6.42 -10.21 21.03
N LEU A 4 -7.09 -11.36 20.91
CA LEU A 4 -6.83 -12.31 19.83
C LEU A 4 -7.26 -11.73 18.48
N VAL A 5 -8.45 -11.12 18.43
CA VAL A 5 -8.98 -10.49 17.21
C VAL A 5 -8.08 -9.35 16.74
N THR A 6 -7.67 -8.46 17.64
CA THR A 6 -6.75 -7.36 17.33
C THR A 6 -5.39 -7.86 16.86
N ALA A 7 -4.85 -8.92 17.48
CA ALA A 7 -3.62 -9.54 17.03
C ALA A 7 -3.75 -10.14 15.62
N ILE A 8 -4.84 -10.87 15.32
CA ILE A 8 -5.09 -11.44 13.99
C ILE A 8 -5.20 -10.34 12.93
N VAL A 9 -6.00 -9.31 13.19
CA VAL A 9 -6.17 -8.17 12.27
C VAL A 9 -4.83 -7.46 12.03
N GLN A 10 -4.04 -7.25 13.08
CA GLN A 10 -2.70 -6.66 12.98
C GLN A 10 -1.78 -7.49 12.09
N TRP A 11 -1.70 -8.80 12.31
CA TRP A 11 -0.81 -9.66 11.54
C TRP A 11 -1.25 -9.80 10.07
N LEU A 12 -2.55 -9.91 9.81
CA LEU A 12 -3.07 -9.89 8.44
C LEU A 12 -2.75 -8.57 7.73
N HIS A 13 -2.94 -7.44 8.42
CA HIS A 13 -2.60 -6.12 7.89
C HIS A 13 -1.11 -6.03 7.54
N VAL A 14 -0.23 -6.50 8.43
CA VAL A 14 1.22 -6.50 8.23
C VAL A 14 1.63 -7.39 7.07
N ILE A 15 1.08 -8.61 6.95
CA ILE A 15 1.40 -9.52 5.83
C ILE A 15 1.02 -8.88 4.49
N PHE A 16 -0.15 -8.25 4.41
CA PHE A 16 -0.60 -7.58 3.19
C PHE A 16 0.26 -6.34 2.88
N ALA A 17 0.65 -5.58 3.91
CA ALA A 17 1.53 -4.42 3.76
C ALA A 17 2.92 -4.84 3.27
N ILE A 18 3.48 -5.93 3.80
CA ILE A 18 4.77 -6.48 3.36
C ILE A 18 4.71 -6.85 1.88
N TYR A 19 3.68 -7.57 1.45
CA TYR A 19 3.54 -7.91 0.03
C TYR A 19 3.40 -6.66 -0.85
N TRP A 20 2.53 -5.72 -0.45
CA TRP A 20 2.26 -4.52 -1.22
C TRP A 20 3.50 -3.63 -1.38
N PHE A 21 4.13 -3.24 -0.28
CA PHE A 21 5.32 -2.39 -0.30
C PHE A 21 6.56 -3.13 -0.81
N GLY A 22 6.69 -4.42 -0.48
CA GLY A 22 7.74 -5.27 -1.02
C GLY A 22 7.70 -5.35 -2.54
N THR A 23 6.50 -5.45 -3.12
CA THR A 23 6.32 -5.40 -4.58
C THR A 23 6.78 -4.07 -5.17
N ILE A 24 6.47 -2.93 -4.53
CA ILE A 24 6.93 -1.61 -4.99
C ILE A 24 8.47 -1.54 -4.96
N LEU A 25 9.09 -1.95 -3.85
CA LEU A 25 10.55 -1.92 -3.70
C LEU A 25 11.24 -2.85 -4.70
N PHE A 26 10.85 -4.12 -4.75
CA PHE A 26 11.43 -5.11 -5.64
C PHE A 26 11.33 -4.68 -7.10
N THR A 27 10.16 -4.19 -7.51
CA THR A 27 9.94 -3.82 -8.91
C THR A 27 10.79 -2.62 -9.32
N ARG A 28 10.99 -1.65 -8.42
CA ARG A 28 11.74 -0.42 -8.70
C ARG A 28 13.24 -0.57 -8.55
N MET A 29 13.70 -1.35 -7.58
CA MET A 29 15.13 -1.51 -7.26
C MET A 29 15.78 -2.66 -8.02
N VAL A 30 15.02 -3.72 -8.33
CA VAL A 30 15.58 -4.96 -8.90
C VAL A 30 14.99 -5.27 -10.27
N LEU A 31 13.67 -5.46 -10.37
CA LEU A 31 13.04 -5.99 -11.58
C LEU A 31 13.17 -5.05 -12.77
N PHE A 32 12.67 -3.81 -12.69
CA PHE A 32 12.69 -2.88 -13.83
C PHE A 32 14.10 -2.43 -14.24
N PRO A 33 15.05 -2.17 -13.32
CA PRO A 33 16.45 -1.94 -13.70
C PRO A 33 17.06 -3.12 -14.47
N THR A 34 16.73 -4.34 -14.09
CA THR A 34 17.21 -5.55 -14.77
C THR A 34 16.55 -5.72 -16.14
N LEU A 35 15.22 -5.54 -16.23
CA LEU A 35 14.48 -5.69 -17.49
C LEU A 35 14.92 -4.70 -18.58
N ARG A 36 15.34 -3.49 -18.21
CA ARG A 36 15.90 -2.51 -19.17
C ARG A 36 17.17 -3.01 -19.87
N ARG A 37 17.84 -4.03 -19.31
CA ARG A 37 19.02 -4.68 -19.92
C ARG A 37 18.64 -5.85 -20.83
N ILE A 38 17.38 -6.30 -20.82
CA ILE A 38 16.83 -7.42 -21.61
C ILE A 38 15.45 -7.02 -22.21
N PRO A 39 15.43 -6.10 -23.19
CA PRO A 39 14.20 -5.45 -23.65
C PRO A 39 13.16 -6.43 -24.21
N GLU A 40 13.59 -7.57 -24.75
CA GLU A 40 12.71 -8.62 -25.28
C GLU A 40 11.71 -9.16 -24.24
N HIS A 41 12.04 -9.11 -22.95
CA HIS A 41 11.18 -9.60 -21.87
C HIS A 41 10.44 -8.48 -21.12
N GLU A 42 10.83 -7.21 -21.31
CA GLU A 42 10.28 -6.08 -20.56
C GLU A 42 8.77 -5.91 -20.80
N THR A 43 8.33 -5.98 -22.05
CA THR A 43 6.92 -5.76 -22.43
C THR A 43 6.00 -6.83 -21.85
N ALA A 44 6.42 -8.11 -21.89
CA ALA A 44 5.65 -9.22 -21.35
C ALA A 44 5.46 -9.08 -19.82
N VAL A 45 6.55 -8.82 -19.09
CA VAL A 45 6.49 -8.64 -17.63
C VAL A 45 5.68 -7.41 -17.24
N ARG A 46 5.81 -6.29 -17.96
CA ARG A 46 4.98 -5.09 -17.72
C ARG A 46 3.50 -5.37 -17.94
N THR A 47 3.16 -6.14 -18.97
CA THR A 47 1.77 -6.50 -19.26
C THR A 47 1.17 -7.35 -18.14
N GLU A 48 1.89 -8.36 -17.66
CA GLU A 48 1.49 -9.17 -16.50
C GLU A 48 1.24 -8.34 -15.23
N MET A 49 2.05 -7.30 -15.01
CA MET A 49 1.88 -6.38 -13.88
C MET A 49 0.69 -5.41 -14.02
N VAL A 50 0.18 -5.19 -15.23
CA VAL A 50 -0.90 -4.22 -15.50
C VAL A 50 -2.25 -4.92 -15.68
N VAL A 51 -2.29 -6.12 -16.27
CA VAL A 51 -3.53 -6.85 -16.53
C VAL A 51 -3.54 -8.29 -16.03
N GLY A 52 -2.38 -8.84 -15.66
CA GLY A 52 -2.23 -10.24 -15.28
C GLY A 52 -2.49 -10.54 -13.80
N PRO A 53 -2.23 -11.80 -13.36
CA PRO A 53 -2.43 -12.23 -11.99
C PRO A 53 -1.63 -11.43 -10.96
N ALA A 54 -0.43 -10.97 -11.32
CA ALA A 54 0.40 -10.11 -10.46
C ALA A 54 -0.31 -8.81 -10.10
N ARG A 55 -1.04 -8.21 -11.05
CA ARG A 55 -1.86 -7.03 -10.81
C ARG A 55 -2.97 -7.31 -9.81
N ARG A 56 -3.67 -8.44 -9.97
CA ARG A 56 -4.77 -8.86 -9.09
C ARG A 56 -4.29 -9.07 -7.66
N LEU A 57 -3.15 -9.75 -7.46
CA LEU A 57 -2.56 -9.94 -6.13
C LEU A 57 -2.17 -8.61 -5.49
N THR A 58 -1.59 -7.68 -6.27
CA THR A 58 -1.24 -6.35 -5.77
C THR A 58 -2.48 -5.58 -5.33
N ILE A 59 -3.59 -5.64 -6.08
CA ILE A 59 -4.87 -5.01 -5.70
C ILE A 59 -5.43 -5.61 -4.41
N ILE A 60 -5.43 -6.95 -4.28
CA ILE A 60 -5.94 -7.63 -3.08
C ILE A 60 -5.11 -7.22 -1.87
N ALA A 61 -3.78 -7.27 -1.97
CA ALA A 61 -2.89 -6.92 -0.89
C ALA A 61 -3.00 -5.44 -0.51
N SER A 62 -3.03 -4.51 -1.48
CA SER A 62 -3.14 -3.08 -1.20
C SER A 62 -4.48 -2.73 -0.54
N THR A 63 -5.58 -3.26 -1.11
CA THR A 63 -6.93 -3.00 -0.61
C THR A 63 -7.12 -3.60 0.77
N GLY A 64 -6.67 -4.84 0.98
CA GLY A 64 -6.76 -5.47 2.28
C GLY A 64 -5.85 -4.82 3.33
N THR A 65 -4.68 -4.28 2.94
CA THR A 65 -3.86 -3.46 3.85
C THR A 65 -4.67 -2.28 4.37
N VAL A 66 -5.26 -1.49 3.48
CA VAL A 66 -6.05 -0.31 3.88
C VAL A 66 -7.30 -0.71 4.67
N ALA A 67 -8.06 -1.70 4.20
CA ALA A 67 -9.27 -2.16 4.87
C ALA A 67 -9.00 -2.69 6.29
N LEU A 68 -7.96 -3.52 6.46
CA LEU A 68 -7.56 -4.01 7.78
C LEU A 68 -6.99 -2.89 8.65
N GLY A 69 -6.36 -1.87 8.05
CA GLY A 69 -5.91 -0.67 8.77
C GLY A 69 -7.08 0.14 9.34
N ILE A 70 -8.15 0.33 8.55
CA ILE A 70 -9.40 0.97 8.99
C ILE A 70 -10.06 0.16 10.11
N LEU A 71 -10.19 -1.15 9.92
CA LEU A 71 -10.76 -2.05 10.92
C LEU A 71 -9.95 -2.01 12.23
N ARG A 72 -8.62 -2.06 12.14
CA ARG A 72 -7.74 -1.94 13.30
C ARG A 72 -7.95 -0.60 14.01
N GLY A 73 -7.99 0.51 13.27
CA GLY A 73 -8.23 1.85 13.86
C GLY A 73 -9.56 1.92 14.60
N ALA A 74 -10.60 1.28 14.07
CA ALA A 74 -11.89 1.13 14.74
C ALA A 74 -11.79 0.30 16.03
N LEU A 75 -11.08 -0.82 16.01
CA LEU A 75 -10.89 -1.70 17.17
C LEU A 75 -10.04 -1.05 18.28
N THR A 76 -9.10 -0.18 17.93
CA THR A 76 -8.25 0.53 18.89
C THR A 76 -8.84 1.87 19.35
N GLY A 77 -10.01 2.26 18.85
CA GLY A 77 -10.68 3.49 19.25
C GLY A 77 -10.06 4.79 18.70
N VAL A 78 -9.25 4.76 17.65
CA VAL A 78 -8.56 5.98 17.17
C VAL A 78 -9.53 7.11 16.76
N TRP A 79 -10.76 6.74 16.42
CA TRP A 79 -11.81 7.67 16.02
C TRP A 79 -12.27 8.62 17.13
N SER A 80 -12.03 8.30 18.41
CA SER A 80 -12.29 9.24 19.51
C SER A 80 -11.19 10.29 19.66
N ASP A 81 -9.99 10.02 19.16
CA ASP A 81 -8.77 10.77 19.48
C ASP A 81 -8.09 11.35 18.23
N LEU A 82 -8.89 11.73 17.22
CA LEU A 82 -8.41 12.19 15.91
C LEU A 82 -7.57 13.48 15.97
N ALA A 83 -7.74 14.30 17.00
CA ALA A 83 -6.98 15.54 17.19
C ALA A 83 -5.61 15.32 17.86
N THR A 84 -5.32 14.12 18.35
CA THR A 84 -4.00 13.78 18.89
C THR A 84 -2.99 13.60 17.75
N PRO A 85 -1.66 13.70 18.01
CA PRO A 85 -0.65 13.39 17.01
C PRO A 85 -0.93 12.06 16.30
N TYR A 86 -1.12 10.99 17.08
CA TYR A 86 -1.44 9.65 16.58
C TYR A 86 -2.69 9.63 15.69
N GLY A 87 -3.75 10.33 16.08
CA GLY A 87 -4.98 10.46 15.29
C GLY A 87 -4.76 11.17 13.95
N ILE A 88 -3.98 12.24 13.94
CA ILE A 88 -3.63 13.00 12.73
C ILE A 88 -2.77 12.14 11.79
N THR A 89 -1.77 11.44 12.31
CA THR A 89 -0.91 10.55 11.51
C THR A 89 -1.68 9.36 10.96
N TYR A 90 -2.62 8.82 11.73
CA TYR A 90 -3.56 7.81 11.26
C TYR A 90 -4.45 8.33 10.12
N LEU A 91 -5.00 9.54 10.23
CA LEU A 91 -5.79 10.16 9.16
C LEU A 91 -4.95 10.40 7.91
N GLY A 92 -3.72 10.91 8.07
CA GLY A 92 -2.77 11.08 6.98
C GLY A 92 -2.50 9.77 6.27
N ALA A 93 -2.23 8.69 7.03
CA ALA A 93 -2.00 7.36 6.47
C ALA A 93 -3.25 6.81 5.77
N LEU A 94 -4.44 7.06 6.32
CA LEU A 94 -5.70 6.65 5.71
C LEU A 94 -5.92 7.35 4.36
N VAL A 95 -5.74 8.67 4.30
CA VAL A 95 -5.89 9.45 3.07
C VAL A 95 -4.89 9.00 2.00
N ILE A 96 -3.61 8.86 2.35
CA ILE A 96 -2.57 8.41 1.42
C ILE A 96 -2.85 6.97 0.97
N GLY A 97 -3.21 6.08 1.88
CA GLY A 97 -3.55 4.69 1.57
C GLY A 97 -4.73 4.58 0.61
N LEU A 98 -5.82 5.32 0.85
CA LEU A 98 -6.98 5.37 -0.05
C LEU A 98 -6.62 5.92 -1.43
N LEU A 99 -5.81 6.98 -1.47
CA LEU A 99 -5.31 7.57 -2.71
C LEU A 99 -4.45 6.58 -3.51
N MET A 100 -3.56 5.84 -2.84
CA MET A 100 -2.75 4.82 -3.51
C MET A 100 -3.58 3.62 -3.99
N VAL A 101 -4.58 3.18 -3.21
CA VAL A 101 -5.49 2.08 -3.60
C VAL A 101 -6.40 2.51 -4.75
N SER A 102 -6.88 3.75 -4.78
CA SER A 102 -7.72 4.24 -5.88
C SER A 102 -6.95 4.26 -7.21
N TYR A 103 -5.67 4.64 -7.19
CA TYR A 103 -4.80 4.58 -8.37
C TYR A 103 -4.73 3.18 -9.00
N ILE A 104 -4.64 2.12 -8.18
CA ILE A 104 -4.48 0.76 -8.70
C ILE A 104 -5.82 0.07 -9.03
N THR A 105 -6.89 0.39 -8.31
CA THR A 105 -8.22 -0.27 -8.42
C THR A 105 -9.11 0.34 -9.50
N ILE A 106 -9.35 1.65 -9.42
CA ILE A 106 -10.15 2.42 -10.40
C ILE A 106 -9.40 2.51 -11.72
N GLY A 107 -8.09 2.24 -11.68
CA GLY A 107 -7.23 2.15 -12.85
C GLY A 107 -7.22 3.46 -13.60
N TRP A 108 -7.13 4.59 -12.86
CA TRP A 108 -7.25 5.96 -13.39
C TRP A 108 -6.56 6.03 -14.75
N PRO A 109 -7.34 5.94 -15.85
CA PRO A 109 -6.78 5.48 -17.11
C PRO A 109 -6.22 6.69 -17.84
N ASN A 110 -5.06 6.51 -18.47
CA ASN A 110 -4.74 7.02 -19.83
C ASN A 110 -3.24 7.06 -20.11
N GLY A 111 -2.49 5.98 -19.83
CA GLY A 111 -1.10 5.88 -20.29
C GLY A 111 -0.17 7.01 -19.83
N ARG A 112 -0.61 7.84 -18.86
CA ARG A 112 0.14 9.01 -18.40
C ARG A 112 1.15 8.53 -17.36
N PRO A 113 2.45 8.66 -17.62
CA PRO A 113 3.50 8.15 -16.72
C PRO A 113 3.47 8.82 -15.34
N VAL A 114 2.78 9.97 -15.20
CA VAL A 114 2.63 10.73 -13.95
C VAL A 114 1.92 9.90 -12.87
N TYR A 115 0.84 9.19 -13.19
CA TYR A 115 0.07 8.44 -12.18
C TYR A 115 0.86 7.26 -11.60
N GLY A 116 1.65 6.58 -12.43
CA GLY A 116 2.56 5.54 -11.96
C GLY A 116 3.68 6.09 -11.06
N LYS A 117 4.14 7.33 -11.30
CA LYS A 117 5.11 8.01 -10.42
C LYS A 117 4.46 8.43 -9.10
N LEU A 118 3.24 8.96 -9.12
CA LEU A 118 2.51 9.37 -7.91
C LEU A 118 2.23 8.19 -6.98
N TYR A 119 1.79 7.05 -7.54
CA TYR A 119 1.62 5.83 -6.75
C TYR A 119 2.92 5.40 -6.04
N VAL A 120 4.06 5.44 -6.74
CA VAL A 120 5.36 5.09 -6.14
C VAL A 120 5.83 6.16 -5.16
N ALA A 121 5.58 7.44 -5.44
CA ALA A 121 5.91 8.54 -4.54
C ALA A 121 5.07 8.50 -3.24
N GLY A 122 3.89 7.90 -3.28
CA GLY A 122 3.08 7.65 -2.09
C GLY A 122 3.71 6.64 -1.12
N PHE A 123 4.51 5.69 -1.62
CA PHE A 123 5.16 4.67 -0.78
C PHE A 123 6.00 5.26 0.37
N PRO A 124 7.02 6.10 0.15
CA PRO A 124 7.83 6.62 1.24
C PRO A 124 7.01 7.44 2.25
N VAL A 125 6.00 8.19 1.78
CA VAL A 125 5.08 8.94 2.66
C VAL A 125 4.29 7.98 3.53
N MET A 126 3.62 6.99 2.92
CA MET A 126 2.82 6.00 3.64
C MET A 126 3.66 5.20 4.63
N PHE A 127 4.84 4.75 4.22
CA PHE A 127 5.77 4.00 5.08
C PHE A 127 6.22 4.85 6.26
N THR A 128 6.55 6.12 6.04
CA THR A 128 6.93 7.05 7.11
C THR A 128 5.80 7.24 8.12
N LEU A 129 4.56 7.43 7.65
CA LEU A 129 3.40 7.58 8.53
C LEU A 129 3.14 6.30 9.36
N MET A 130 3.32 5.13 8.77
CA MET A 130 3.23 3.85 9.49
C MET A 130 4.29 3.70 10.58
N VAL A 131 5.53 4.12 10.29
CA VAL A 131 6.63 4.11 11.26
C VAL A 131 6.38 5.15 12.36
N ALA A 132 5.93 6.36 12.03
CA ALA A 132 5.60 7.40 12.99
C ALA A 132 4.57 6.93 14.02
N MET A 133 3.50 6.29 13.56
CA MET A 133 2.47 5.69 14.43
C MET A 133 3.02 4.62 15.38
N ARG A 134 4.13 3.94 15.04
CA ARG A 134 4.77 2.97 15.94
C ARG A 134 5.41 3.66 17.15
N PHE A 135 5.81 4.92 17.00
CA PHE A 135 6.41 5.73 18.06
C PHE A 135 5.41 6.64 18.77
N GLY A 136 4.10 6.49 18.50
CA GLY A 136 3.04 7.27 19.14
C GLY A 136 2.80 8.64 18.52
N TYR A 137 3.35 8.88 17.32
CA TYR A 137 3.09 10.09 16.55
C TYR A 137 1.96 9.90 15.55
#